data_AF-A0A822Y4D1-F1
#
_entry.id   AF-A0A822Y4D1-F1
#
_cell.length_a   1.000
_cell.length_b   1.000
_cell.length_c   1.000
_cell.angle_alpha   90.00
_cell.angle_beta   90.00
_cell.angle_gamma   90.00
#
_symmetry.space_group_name_H-M   'P 1'
#
loop_
_entity.id
_entity.type
_entity.pdbx_description
1 polymer ?
#
loop_
_entity_poly.entity_id
_entity_poly.type
_entity_poly.pdbx_seq_one_letter_code
_entity_poly.pdbx_strand_id
1 'polypeptide(L)'
;MGNQWKHAFVFHLFIFFFLLTGVQLVQSSSHHHHHRLLSKLFVFGDSYADTGNNQKSTSRSWKVPYGTTFPGEPAGRFSDGRVLTDYVGELV
;
A
#
# COMPACT_ATOMS: atom_id res chain seq x y z
N MET A 1 19.48 -36.90 -33.91
CA MET A 1 19.32 -35.43 -33.79
C MET A 1 17.89 -35.01 -34.19
N GLY A 2 16.84 -35.39 -33.45
CA GLY A 2 15.44 -35.14 -33.89
C GLY A 2 14.46 -34.57 -32.86
N ASN A 3 14.86 -34.47 -31.58
CA ASN A 3 13.90 -34.19 -30.49
C ASN A 3 14.18 -32.86 -29.77
N GLN A 4 15.41 -32.36 -29.87
CA GLN A 4 15.85 -31.13 -29.18
C GLN A 4 15.09 -29.89 -29.67
N TRP A 5 14.80 -29.82 -30.96
CA TRP A 5 13.99 -28.75 -31.55
C TRP A 5 12.54 -28.73 -31.07
N LYS A 6 11.98 -29.90 -30.72
CA LYS A 6 10.61 -29.99 -30.20
C LYS A 6 10.52 -29.43 -28.78
N HIS A 7 11.50 -29.71 -27.93
CA HIS A 7 11.54 -29.16 -26.57
C HIS A 7 11.77 -27.64 -26.57
N ALA A 8 12.69 -27.16 -27.42
CA ALA A 8 12.91 -25.72 -27.60
C ALA A 8 11.63 -25.01 -28.07
N PHE A 9 10.90 -25.60 -29.02
CA PHE A 9 9.64 -25.06 -29.52
C PHE A 9 8.55 -25.01 -28.44
N VAL A 10 8.37 -26.08 -27.67
CA VAL A 10 7.39 -26.13 -26.56
C VAL A 10 7.74 -25.11 -25.46
N PHE A 11 9.03 -24.93 -25.17
CA PHE A 11 9.48 -23.94 -24.19
C PHE A 11 9.18 -22.50 -24.63
N HIS A 12 9.40 -22.17 -25.90
CA HIS A 12 9.04 -20.85 -26.44
C HIS A 12 7.52 -20.62 -26.44
N LEU A 13 6.73 -21.65 -26.74
CA LEU A 13 5.27 -21.59 -26.66
C LEU A 13 4.79 -21.31 -25.23
N PHE A 14 5.43 -21.92 -24.24
CA PHE A 14 5.13 -21.70 -22.82
C PHE A 14 5.46 -20.27 -22.36
N ILE A 15 6.62 -19.74 -22.74
CA ILE A 15 7.01 -18.34 -22.45
C ILE A 15 6.03 -17.37 -23.11
N PHE A 16 5.66 -17.61 -24.37
CA PHE A 16 4.72 -16.76 -25.10
C PHE A 16 3.34 -16.76 -24.41
N PHE A 17 2.83 -17.91 -23.98
CA PHE A 17 1.57 -17.99 -23.23
C PHE A 17 1.64 -17.24 -21.90
N PHE A 18 2.74 -17.36 -21.15
CA PHE A 18 2.96 -16.65 -19.89
C PHE A 18 3.04 -15.12 -20.09
N LEU A 19 3.66 -14.66 -21.18
CA LEU A 19 3.69 -13.24 -21.54
C LEU A 19 2.31 -12.73 -21.95
N LEU A 20 1.51 -13.52 -22.67
CA LEU A 20 0.15 -13.13 -23.06
C LEU A 20 -0.80 -13.01 -21.85
N THR A 21 -0.72 -13.91 -20.88
CA THR A 21 -1.54 -13.81 -19.65
C THR A 21 -1.10 -12.67 -18.74
N GLY A 22 0.20 -12.37 -18.67
CA GLY A 22 0.75 -11.24 -17.92
C GLY A 22 0.28 -9.87 -18.46
N VAL A 23 0.01 -9.75 -19.76
CA VAL A 23 -0.47 -8.51 -20.38
C VAL A 23 -1.94 -8.22 -20.07
N GLN A 24 -2.73 -9.22 -19.68
CA GLN A 24 -4.18 -9.05 -19.41
C GLN A 24 -4.52 -8.60 -17.98
N LEU A 25 -3.55 -8.47 -17.07
CA LEU A 25 -3.80 -8.05 -15.67
C LEU A 25 -3.66 -6.53 -15.42
N VAL A 26 -3.56 -5.72 -16.48
CA VAL A 26 -3.64 -4.25 -16.35
C VAL A 26 -4.74 -3.72 -17.28
N GLN A 27 -5.96 -4.19 -17.06
CA GLN A 27 -7.14 -3.47 -17.54
C GLN A 27 -7.54 -2.47 -16.44
N SER A 28 -6.92 -1.29 -16.48
CA SER A 28 -7.31 -0.16 -15.64
C SER A 28 -8.66 0.35 -16.14
N SER A 29 -9.73 0.08 -15.39
CA SER A 29 -11.07 0.61 -15.66
C SER A 29 -11.05 2.13 -15.50
N SER A 30 -10.90 2.85 -16.60
CA SER A 30 -11.07 4.31 -16.65
C SER A 30 -12.56 4.65 -16.64
N HIS A 31 -13.13 4.83 -15.45
CA HIS A 31 -14.44 5.45 -15.29
C HIS A 31 -14.27 6.97 -15.14
N HIS A 32 -14.59 7.71 -16.20
CA HIS A 32 -14.82 9.14 -16.14
C HIS A 32 -16.16 9.44 -15.44
N HIS A 33 -16.10 9.76 -14.16
CA HIS A 33 -17.12 10.57 -13.48
C HIS A 33 -16.41 11.68 -12.71
N HIS A 34 -16.83 12.93 -12.92
CA HIS A 34 -16.46 14.07 -12.09
C HIS A 34 -17.02 13.86 -10.67
N HIS A 35 -16.25 13.19 -9.82
CA HIS A 35 -16.33 13.18 -8.36
C HIS A 35 -14.90 12.90 -7.89
N ARG A 36 -14.30 13.81 -7.11
CA ARG A 36 -12.90 13.79 -6.61
C ARG A 36 -12.30 12.38 -6.67
N LEU A 37 -11.35 12.19 -7.59
CA LEU A 37 -10.55 10.97 -7.66
C LEU A 37 -10.04 10.68 -6.25
N LEU A 38 -10.50 9.59 -5.62
CA LEU A 38 -10.04 9.15 -4.31
C LEU A 38 -8.54 8.86 -4.44
N SER A 39 -7.73 9.86 -4.13
CA SER A 39 -6.29 9.77 -4.15
C SER A 39 -5.90 8.95 -2.92
N LYS A 40 -5.56 7.68 -3.12
CA LYS A 40 -5.05 6.86 -2.03
C LYS A 40 -3.65 7.36 -1.67
N LEU A 41 -3.47 7.71 -0.40
CA LEU A 41 -2.17 8.04 0.16
C LEU A 41 -1.52 6.78 0.72
N PHE A 42 -0.44 6.31 0.08
CA PHE A 42 0.41 5.25 0.62
C PHE A 42 1.60 5.90 1.31
N VAL A 43 1.74 5.65 2.62
CA VAL A 43 2.74 6.29 3.46
C VAL A 43 3.75 5.24 3.93
N PHE A 44 5.02 5.53 3.71
CA PHE A 44 6.15 4.78 4.26
C PHE A 44 6.96 5.71 5.18
N GLY A 45 7.53 5.16 6.24
CA GLY A 45 8.33 5.94 7.19
C GLY A 45 8.52 5.23 8.52
N ASP A 46 8.81 6.03 9.54
CA ASP A 46 8.97 5.60 10.92
C ASP A 46 7.84 6.13 11.81
N SER A 47 8.09 6.23 13.11
CA SER A 47 7.20 6.83 14.12
C SER A 47 6.57 8.18 13.73
N TYR A 48 7.24 9.03 12.95
CA TYR A 48 6.73 10.34 12.52
C TYR A 48 5.57 10.24 11.51
N ALA A 49 5.43 9.08 10.85
CA ALA A 49 4.39 8.81 9.88
C ALA A 49 3.35 7.80 10.39
N ASP A 50 3.65 7.10 11.49
CA ASP A 50 2.85 6.00 12.03
C ASP A 50 1.56 6.49 12.68
N THR A 51 0.43 5.96 12.20
CA THR A 51 -0.92 6.22 12.73
C THR A 51 -1.49 5.03 13.53
N GLY A 52 -0.65 4.06 13.92
CA GLY A 52 -1.03 2.93 14.79
C GLY A 52 -0.65 1.54 14.29
N ASN A 53 0.37 1.41 13.46
CA ASN A 53 0.84 0.12 12.92
C ASN A 53 1.51 -0.76 13.98
N ASN A 54 2.11 -0.15 15.01
CA ASN A 54 2.75 -0.89 16.08
C ASN A 54 1.74 -1.53 17.06
N GLN A 55 2.08 -2.70 17.60
CA GLN A 55 1.19 -3.44 18.49
C GLN A 55 0.94 -2.72 19.83
N LYS A 56 -0.32 -2.70 20.28
CA LYS A 56 -0.77 -1.98 21.49
C LYS A 56 -0.09 -2.45 22.79
N SER A 57 0.25 -3.73 22.89
CA SER A 57 0.88 -4.32 24.08
C SER A 57 2.34 -3.90 24.27
N THR A 58 3.05 -3.56 23.19
CA THR A 58 4.51 -3.36 23.21
C THR A 58 4.91 -1.91 22.96
N SER A 59 4.15 -1.16 22.17
CA SER A 59 4.54 0.20 21.78
C SER A 59 4.16 1.26 22.82
N ARG A 60 5.06 2.23 22.98
CA ARG A 60 4.85 3.42 23.83
C ARG A 60 3.76 4.34 23.28
N SER A 61 3.52 4.35 21.97
CA SER A 61 2.52 5.23 21.32
C SER A 61 1.07 4.93 21.71
N TRP A 62 0.84 3.82 22.42
CA TRP A 62 -0.46 3.45 22.99
C TRP A 62 -0.60 3.77 24.49
N LYS A 63 0.28 4.62 25.03
CA LYS A 63 0.27 5.04 26.43
C LYS A 63 0.28 6.58 26.51
N VAL A 64 -0.18 7.13 27.63
CA VAL A 64 -0.06 8.56 27.94
C VAL A 64 1.42 8.96 27.91
N PRO A 65 1.81 10.14 27.36
CA PRO A 65 0.96 11.27 26.96
C PRO A 65 0.53 11.29 25.48
N TYR A 66 0.70 10.19 24.73
CA TYR A 66 0.35 10.18 23.32
C TYR A 66 -1.17 10.27 23.12
N GLY A 67 -1.58 11.02 22.10
CA GLY A 67 -2.98 11.24 21.74
C GLY A 67 -3.79 12.13 22.68
N THR A 68 -3.21 12.73 23.72
CA THR A 68 -3.96 13.58 24.68
C THR A 68 -4.60 14.81 24.05
N THR A 69 -3.95 15.46 23.08
CA THR A 69 -4.50 16.61 22.32
C THR A 69 -5.46 16.14 21.23
N PHE A 70 -5.13 15.05 20.54
CA PHE A 70 -6.00 14.39 19.55
C PHE A 70 -5.60 12.92 19.43
N PRO A 71 -6.55 11.96 19.52
CA PRO A 71 -8.01 12.12 19.63
C PRO A 71 -8.54 12.31 21.06
N GLY A 72 -7.68 12.53 22.06
CA GLY A 72 -8.03 12.57 23.49
C GLY A 72 -7.60 11.32 24.26
N GLU A 73 -7.12 10.29 23.56
CA GLU A 73 -6.60 9.04 24.12
C GLU A 73 -5.48 8.46 23.24
N PRO A 74 -4.61 7.59 23.77
CA PRO A 74 -3.55 6.98 22.98
C PRO A 74 -4.09 6.13 21.81
N ALA A 75 -3.81 6.58 20.58
CA ALA A 75 -4.27 5.97 19.34
C ALA A 75 -3.11 5.48 18.44
N GLY A 76 -1.94 5.19 19.03
CA GLY A 76 -0.82 4.58 18.32
C GLY A 76 0.10 5.54 17.56
N ARG A 77 -0.21 6.84 17.54
CA ARG A 77 0.66 7.91 17.02
C ARG A 77 1.77 8.25 18.01
N PHE A 78 2.98 8.49 17.52
CA PHE A 78 4.09 9.01 18.36
C PHE A 78 4.03 10.54 18.52
N SER A 79 2.82 11.05 18.76
CA SER A 79 2.51 12.48 18.99
C SER A 79 1.43 12.60 20.06
N ASP A 80 1.36 13.72 20.77
CA ASP A 80 0.22 14.06 21.64
C ASP A 80 -1.04 14.36 20.82
N GLY A 81 -0.89 14.63 19.52
CA GLY A 81 -1.97 14.86 18.58
C GLY A 81 -1.78 14.13 17.26
N ARG A 82 -2.15 14.82 16.18
CA ARG A 82 -1.94 14.36 14.80
C ARG A 82 -0.45 14.29 14.45
N VAL A 83 -0.12 13.39 13.53
CA VAL A 83 1.16 13.36 12.82
C VAL A 83 1.00 13.99 11.43
N LEU A 84 2.09 14.30 10.73
CA LEU A 84 2.05 15.01 9.44
C LEU A 84 1.13 14.33 8.41
N THR A 85 1.11 13.00 8.43
CA THR A 85 0.33 12.17 7.51
C THR A 85 -1.18 12.30 7.71
N ASP A 86 -1.64 12.62 8.92
CA ASP A 86 -3.05 12.93 9.16
C ASP A 86 -3.47 14.20 8.43
N TYR A 87 -2.61 15.23 8.42
CA TYR A 87 -2.90 16.50 7.74
C TYR A 87 -2.83 16.35 6.24
N VAL A 88 -1.80 15.66 5.72
CA VAL A 88 -1.68 15.42 4.28
C VAL A 88 -2.87 14.58 3.80
N GLY A 89 -3.28 13.55 4.55
CA GLY A 89 -4.43 12.71 4.22
C GLY A 89 -5.77 13.44 4.17
N GLU A 90 -5.92 14.59 4.83
CA GLU A 90 -7.12 15.45 4.71
C GLU A 90 -7.10 16.32 3.45
N LEU A 91 -5.92 16.52 2.85
CA LEU A 91 -5.73 17.37 1.66
C LEU A 91 -5.84 16.60 0.34
N VAL A 92 -5.60 15.28 0.35
CA VAL A 92 -5.63 14.42 -0.87
C VAL A 92 -6.98 13.72 -1.04
#